data_AF-A0A256FBH0-F1
#
_entry.id   AF-A0A256FBH0-F1
#
_cell.length_a   1.000
_cell.length_b   1.000
_cell.length_c   1.000
_cell.angle_alpha   90.00
_cell.angle_beta   90.00
_cell.angle_gamma   90.00
#
_symmetry.space_group_name_H-M   'P 1'
#
loop_
_entity.id
_entity.type
_entity.pdbx_description
1 polymer ?
#
loop_
_entity_poly.entity_id
_entity_poly.type
_entity_poly.pdbx_seq_one_letter_code
_entity_poly.pdbx_strand_id
1 'polypeptide(L)' 'MTVKEVATYLSVSISKVWRLGKYDIDFPKPVHISGSTRWDRHSIDSYLDRLQTVAHSGK' A
#
# COMPACT_ATOMS: atom_id res chain seq x y z
N MET A 1 -5.89 -4.25 -7.33
CA MET A 1 -6.63 -3.83 -6.12
C MET A 1 -7.11 -2.39 -6.25
N THR A 2 -8.38 -2.08 -5.93
CA THR A 2 -8.89 -0.71 -5.75
C THR A 2 -8.29 -0.07 -4.51
N VAL A 3 -8.38 1.26 -4.39
CA VAL A 3 -7.99 1.95 -3.14
C VAL A 3 -8.77 1.46 -1.91
N LYS A 4 -10.05 1.04 -2.07
CA LYS A 4 -10.85 0.46 -1.00
C LYS A 4 -10.30 -0.89 -0.55
N GLU A 5 -9.96 -1.76 -1.50
CA GLU A 5 -9.37 -3.07 -1.22
C GLU A 5 -8.02 -2.93 -0.52
N VAL A 6 -7.17 -2.00 -0.97
CA VAL A 6 -5.87 -1.72 -0.31
C VAL A 6 -6.06 -1.20 1.11
N ALA A 7 -7.00 -0.27 1.30
CA ALA A 7 -7.32 0.28 2.63
C ALA A 7 -7.77 -0.82 3.60
N THR A 8 -8.69 -1.69 3.16
CA THR A 8 -9.13 -2.86 3.94
C THR A 8 -7.99 -3.82 4.20
N TYR A 9 -7.17 -4.14 3.19
CA TYR A 9 -6.08 -5.11 3.31
C TYR A 9 -5.01 -4.66 4.31
N LEU A 10 -4.67 -3.38 4.30
CA LEU A 10 -3.70 -2.80 5.24
C LEU A 10 -4.32 -2.35 6.57
N SER A 11 -5.63 -2.54 6.77
CA SER A 11 -6.37 -2.03 7.94
C SER A 11 -6.17 -0.53 8.20
N VAL A 12 -6.22 0.29 7.14
CA VAL A 12 -6.08 1.76 7.23
C VAL A 12 -7.21 2.49 6.50
N SER A 13 -7.34 3.80 6.70
CA SER A 13 -8.29 4.61 5.94
C SER A 13 -7.82 4.83 4.50
N ILE A 14 -8.78 5.04 3.57
CA ILE A 14 -8.50 5.40 2.16
C ILE A 14 -7.60 6.64 2.08
N SER A 15 -7.85 7.66 2.90
CA SER A 15 -7.02 8.87 2.96
C SER A 15 -5.57 8.56 3.37
N LYS A 16 -5.36 7.57 4.25
CA LYS A 16 -4.01 7.12 4.62
C LYS A 16 -3.32 6.43 3.43
N VAL A 17 -4.02 5.61 2.64
CA VAL A 17 -3.46 5.01 1.42
C VAL A 17 -2.91 6.07 0.46
N TRP A 18 -3.66 7.14 0.23
CA TRP A 18 -3.18 8.25 -0.62
C TRP A 18 -2.00 8.99 -0.02
N ARG A 19 -1.98 9.17 1.31
CA ARG A 19 -0.82 9.76 2.00
C ARG A 19 0.42 8.87 1.86
N LEU A 20 0.28 7.56 1.99
CA LEU A 20 1.38 6.62 1.77
C LEU A 20 1.92 6.76 0.35
N GLY A 21 1.06 6.71 -0.67
CA GLY A 21 1.49 6.89 -2.06
C GLY A 21 2.11 8.25 -2.39
N LYS A 22 1.93 9.27 -1.53
CA LYS A 22 2.53 10.59 -1.69
C LYS A 22 3.84 10.77 -0.92
N TYR A 23 3.94 10.21 0.28
CA TYR A 23 5.00 10.53 1.24
C TYR A 23 5.90 9.35 1.59
N ASP A 24 5.45 8.13 1.35
CA ASP A 24 6.22 6.92 1.59
C ASP A 24 6.83 6.44 0.27
N ILE A 25 8.16 6.51 0.18
CA ILE A 25 8.90 6.16 -1.04
C ILE A 25 8.84 4.66 -1.34
N ASP A 26 8.64 3.83 -0.31
CA ASP A 26 8.59 2.38 -0.43
C ASP A 26 7.17 1.86 -0.68
N PHE A 27 6.16 2.74 -0.59
CA PHE A 27 4.79 2.39 -0.89
C PHE A 27 4.59 2.19 -2.39
N PRO A 28 3.94 1.08 -2.83
CA PRO A 28 3.75 0.80 -4.24
C PRO A 28 2.98 1.91 -4.97
N LYS A 29 3.50 2.31 -6.13
CA LYS A 29 2.83 3.28 -6.98
C LYS A 29 1.60 2.65 -7.62
N PRO A 30 0.47 3.38 -7.69
CA PRO A 30 -0.67 2.88 -8.44
C PRO A 30 -0.43 2.92 -9.95
N VAL A 31 -1.15 2.05 -10.65
CA VAL A 31 -1.32 2.07 -12.10
C VAL A 31 -2.71 2.58 -12.46
N HIS A 32 -2.82 3.31 -13.56
CA HIS A 32 -4.09 3.78 -14.11
C HIS A 32 -4.55 2.82 -15.21
N ILE A 33 -5.69 2.16 -15.01
CA ILE A 33 -6.28 1.22 -15.96
C ILE A 33 -7.68 1.73 -16.28
N SER A 34 -7.90 2.18 -17.52
CA SER A 34 -9.20 2.63 -18.03
C SER A 34 -9.92 3.61 -17.08
N GLY A 35 -9.20 4.62 -16.58
CA GLY A 35 -9.74 5.64 -15.67
C GLY A 35 -9.85 5.22 -14.20
N SER A 36 -9.46 3.99 -13.86
CA SER A 36 -9.40 3.52 -12.48
C SER A 36 -7.97 3.43 -11.96
N THR A 37 -7.72 4.00 -10.78
CA THR A 37 -6.46 3.80 -10.05
C THR A 37 -6.45 2.44 -9.36
N ARG A 38 -5.42 1.64 -9.62
CA ARG A 38 -5.26 0.28 -9.08
C ARG A 38 -3.86 0.06 -8.54
N TRP A 39 -3.74 -0.78 -7.53
CA TRP A 39 -2.49 -1.31 -7.03
C TRP A 39 -2.34 -2.76 -7.41
N ASP A 40 -1.12 -3.15 -7.77
CA ASP A 40 -0.76 -4.56 -7.90
C ASP A 40 -0.75 -5.22 -6.51
N ARG A 41 -1.28 -6.46 -6.42
CA ARG A 41 -1.40 -7.17 -5.15
C ARG A 41 -0.04 -7.58 -4.61
N HIS A 42 0.80 -8.19 -5.45
CA HIS A 42 2.12 -8.67 -5.05
C HIS A 42 2.99 -7.54 -4.49
N SER A 43 2.88 -6.35 -5.08
CA SER A 43 3.60 -5.16 -4.61
C SER A 43 3.12 -4.69 -3.23
N ILE A 44 1.82 -4.76 -2.94
CA ILE A 44 1.24 -4.43 -1.62
C ILE A 44 1.67 -5.48 -0.58
N ASP A 45 1.66 -6.75 -0.93
CA ASP A 45 2.12 -7.84 -0.06
C ASP A 45 3.60 -7.64 0.31
N SER A 46 4.45 -7.35 -0.68
CA SER A 46 5.87 -7.05 -0.47
C SER A 46 6.10 -5.84 0.45
N TYR A 47 5.22 -4.83 0.40
CA TYR A 47 5.29 -3.68 1.28
C TYR A 47 4.91 -4.04 2.72
N LEU A 48 3.88 -4.88 2.91
CA LEU A 48 3.47 -5.36 4.22
C LEU A 48 4.57 -6.20 4.89
N ASP A 49 5.22 -7.08 4.13
CA ASP A 49 6.32 -7.91 4.62
C ASP A 49 7.51 -7.05 5.11
N ARG A 50 7.82 -5.97 4.39
CA ARG A 50 8.84 -4.99 4.82
C ARG A 50 8.45 -4.31 6.14
N LEU A 51 7.20 -3.87 6.29
CA LEU A 51 6.72 -3.26 7.53
C LEU A 51 6.86 -4.21 8.73
N GLN A 52 6.53 -5.49 8.53
CA GLN A 52 6.64 -6.51 9.59
C GLN A 52 8.10 -6.82 9.94
N THR A 53 8.99 -6.84 8.95
CA THR A 53 10.42 -7.05 9.13
C THR A 53 11.05 -5.90 9.93
N VAL A 54 10.74 -4.66 9.59
CA VAL A 54 11.22 -3.47 10.32
C VAL A 54 10.69 -3.46 11.76
N ALA A 55 9.42 -3.83 11.96
CA ALA A 55 8.82 -3.91 13.30
C ALA A 55 9.47 -4.99 14.17
N HIS A 56 9.94 -6.10 13.59
CA HIS A 56 10.63 -7.17 14.32
C HIS A 56 12.11 -6.89 14.61
N SER A 57 12.79 -6.09 13.78
CA SER A 57 14.20 -5.78 13.94
C SER A 57 14.50 -4.68 14.98
N GLY A 58 13.46 -4.08 15.57
CA GLY A 58 13.58 -3.02 16.60
C GLY A 58 13.57 -3.54 18.05
N LYS A 59 13.97 -4.79 18.29
CA LYS A 59 14.04 -5.40 19.62
C LYS A 59 15.47 -5.80 19.98
#